data_AF-A0A969NJW9-F1
#
_entry.id   AF-A0A969NJW9-F1
#
_cell.length_a   1.000
_cell.length_b   1.000
_cell.length_c   1.000
_cell.angle_alpha   90.00
_cell.angle_beta   90.00
_cell.angle_gamma   90.00
#
_symmetry.space_group_name_H-M   'P 1'
#
loop_
_entity.id
_entity.type
_entity.pdbx_description
1 polymer ?
#
loop_
_entity_poly.entity_id
_entity_poly.type
_entity_poly.pdbx_seq_one_letter_code
_entity_poly.pdbx_strand_id
1 'polypeptide(L)'
;MHLNDEPAPFSHRLSYLAKKSGIYDLFSENYQDFIDLLEPLNIETRYPSYKEQLMNSLTRERCDTILSTTNELRLWIKEKL
;
A
#
# COMPACT_ATOMS: atom_id res chain seq x y z
N MET A 1 -24.05 5.94 2.41
CA MET A 1 -22.71 5.44 2.71
C MET A 1 -22.80 4.66 4.01
N HIS A 2 -22.81 3.32 3.97
CA HIS A 2 -22.77 2.53 5.20
C HIS A 2 -21.31 2.51 5.66
N LEU A 3 -21.00 3.29 6.70
CA LEU A 3 -19.79 3.05 7.49
C LEU A 3 -20.01 1.70 8.17
N ASN A 4 -19.20 0.71 7.84
CA ASN A 4 -19.25 -0.56 8.56
C ASN A 4 -19.02 -0.27 10.05
N ASP A 5 -20.00 -0.63 10.90
CA ASP A 5 -19.90 -0.47 12.37
C ASP A 5 -18.87 -1.42 13.00
N GLU A 6 -18.23 -2.27 12.19
CA GLU A 6 -17.11 -3.08 12.64
C GLU A 6 -15.85 -2.24 12.84
N PRO A 7 -15.13 -2.43 13.95
CA PRO A 7 -13.85 -1.76 14.15
C PRO A 7 -12.88 -2.10 13.01
N ALA A 8 -12.11 -1.09 12.59
CA ALA A 8 -11.06 -1.28 11.61
C ALA A 8 -10.09 -2.37 12.11
N PRO A 9 -9.70 -3.31 11.25
CA PRO A 9 -8.83 -4.40 11.67
C PRO A 9 -7.43 -3.85 12.01
N PHE A 10 -6.84 -4.38 13.08
CA PHE A 10 -5.46 -4.06 13.47
C PHE A 10 -4.48 -4.80 12.55
N SER A 11 -4.25 -4.24 11.36
CA SER A 11 -3.42 -4.84 10.32
C SER A 11 -2.65 -3.79 9.53
N HIS A 12 -1.38 -4.09 9.26
CA HIS A 12 -0.50 -3.32 8.38
C HIS A 12 -0.58 -3.75 6.90
N ARG A 13 -1.27 -4.85 6.62
CA ARG A 13 -1.44 -5.40 5.27
C ARG A 13 -2.42 -4.58 4.45
N LEU A 14 -1.91 -3.77 3.54
CA LEU A 14 -2.67 -2.85 2.70
C LEU A 14 -3.63 -3.58 1.76
N SER A 15 -3.19 -4.70 1.17
CA SER A 15 -4.02 -5.56 0.31
C SER A 15 -5.25 -6.09 1.05
N TYR A 16 -5.07 -6.50 2.31
CA TYR A 16 -6.15 -6.96 3.17
C TYR A 16 -7.12 -5.82 3.54
N LEU A 17 -6.60 -4.63 3.87
CA LEU A 17 -7.42 -3.46 4.17
C LEU A 17 -8.28 -3.06 2.97
N ALA A 18 -7.68 -2.98 1.78
CA ALA A 18 -8.37 -2.61 0.54
C ALA A 18 -9.48 -3.62 0.16
N LYS A 19 -9.23 -4.92 0.38
CA LYS A 19 -10.24 -5.96 0.17
C LYS A 19 -11.38 -5.85 1.18
N LYS A 20 -11.06 -5.63 2.47
CA LYS A 20 -12.08 -5.47 3.52
C LYS A 20 -12.95 -4.23 3.28
N SER A 21 -12.38 -3.16 2.71
CA SER A 21 -13.13 -1.95 2.36
C SER A 21 -13.85 -2.03 1.01
N GLY A 22 -13.71 -3.13 0.26
CA GLY A 22 -14.35 -3.31 -1.06
C GLY A 22 -13.78 -2.43 -2.18
N ILE A 23 -12.64 -1.76 -1.96
CA ILE A 23 -12.02 -0.87 -2.96
C ILE A 23 -10.98 -1.58 -3.82
N TYR A 24 -10.52 -2.76 -3.41
CA TYR A 24 -9.49 -3.52 -4.12
C TYR A 24 -9.91 -3.87 -5.55
N ASP A 25 -11.17 -4.26 -5.73
CA ASP A 25 -11.72 -4.62 -7.05
C ASP A 25 -11.94 -3.39 -7.96
N LEU A 26 -11.85 -2.19 -7.39
CA LEU A 26 -11.93 -0.92 -8.12
C LEU A 26 -10.55 -0.39 -8.54
N PHE A 27 -9.47 -0.99 -8.03
CA PHE A 27 -8.11 -0.64 -8.44
C PHE A 27 -7.84 -1.06 -9.88
N SER A 28 -7.08 -0.23 -10.58
CA SER A 28 -6.41 -0.67 -11.80
C SER A 28 -5.32 -1.69 -11.47
N GLU A 29 -4.88 -2.47 -12.45
CA GLU A 29 -3.75 -3.40 -12.30
C GLU A 29 -2.52 -2.69 -11.70
N ASN A 30 -2.21 -1.49 -12.18
CA ASN A 30 -1.11 -0.68 -11.64
C ASN A 30 -1.24 -0.38 -10.13
N TYR A 31 -2.45 -0.11 -9.63
CA TYR A 31 -2.66 0.13 -8.20
C TYR A 31 -2.63 -1.15 -7.37
N GLN A 32 -3.01 -2.29 -7.94
CA GLN A 32 -2.84 -3.59 -7.29
C GLN A 32 -1.36 -3.92 -7.13
N ASP A 33 -0.59 -3.83 -8.22
CA ASP A 33 0.87 -4.03 -8.21
C ASP A 33 1.57 -3.07 -7.26
N PHE A 34 1.11 -1.81 -7.21
CA PHE A 34 1.67 -0.81 -6.31
C PHE A 34 1.42 -1.13 -4.84
N ILE A 35 0.24 -1.63 -4.48
CA ILE A 35 -0.05 -2.07 -3.12
C ILE A 35 0.84 -3.25 -2.72
N ASP A 36 1.05 -4.21 -3.62
CA ASP A 36 1.94 -5.35 -3.39
C ASP A 36 3.41 -4.91 -3.24
N LEU A 37 3.82 -3.86 -3.96
CA LEU A 37 5.13 -3.22 -3.77
C LEU A 37 5.28 -2.58 -2.39
N LEU A 38 4.21 -1.99 -1.84
CA LEU A 38 4.25 -1.28 -0.55
C LEU A 38 4.21 -2.22 0.66
N GLU A 39 3.53 -3.37 0.57
CA GLU A 39 3.44 -4.40 1.62
C GLU A 39 4.79 -4.68 2.33
N PRO A 40 5.89 -4.99 1.62
CA PRO A 40 7.18 -5.26 2.26
C PRO A 40 7.86 -4.03 2.87
N LEU A 41 7.54 -2.81 2.43
CA LEU A 41 8.12 -1.58 2.97
C LEU A 41 7.66 -1.31 4.41
N ASN A 42 6.54 -1.91 4.81
CA ASN A 42 5.95 -1.77 6.14
C ASN A 42 6.51 -2.78 7.15
N ILE A 43 7.32 -3.75 6.72
CA ILE A 43 7.83 -4.80 7.59
C ILE A 43 9.10 -4.31 8.30
N GLU A 44 9.06 -4.29 9.63
CA GLU A 44 10.28 -4.37 10.44
C GLU A 44 11.01 -5.66 10.05
N THR A 45 12.00 -5.54 9.16
CA THR A 45 12.70 -6.68 8.60
C THR A 45 13.36 -7.48 9.71
N ARG A 46 12.71 -8.58 10.12
CA ARG A 46 13.26 -9.52 11.12
C ARG A 46 14.58 -10.15 10.65
N TYR A 47 14.88 -10.06 9.35
CA TYR A 47 16.09 -10.57 8.73
C TYR A 47 16.89 -9.43 8.07
N PRO A 48 18.13 -9.16 8.53
CA PRO A 48 18.98 -8.08 8.01
C PRO A 48 19.25 -8.15 6.50
N SER A 49 19.37 -9.35 5.92
CA SER A 49 19.63 -9.54 4.48
C SER A 49 18.48 -9.03 3.61
N TYR A 50 17.23 -9.21 4.05
CA TYR A 50 16.07 -8.71 3.34
C TYR A 50 16.03 -7.18 3.37
N LYS A 51 16.39 -6.58 4.52
CA LYS A 51 16.54 -5.13 4.66
C LYS A 51 17.55 -4.58 3.67
N GLU A 52 18.71 -5.22 3.58
CA GLU A 52 19.79 -4.75 2.70
C GLU A 52 19.37 -4.78 1.23
N GLN A 53 18.75 -5.87 0.77
CA GLN A 53 18.21 -5.96 -0.58
C GLN A 53 17.14 -4.89 -0.86
N LEU A 54 16.25 -4.67 0.10
CA LEU A 54 15.22 -3.64 0.00
C LEU A 54 15.84 -2.25 -0.10
N MET A 55 16.77 -1.93 0.80
CA MET A 55 17.47 -0.63 0.81
C MET A 55 18.25 -0.39 -0.47
N ASN A 56 18.91 -1.42 -1.03
CA ASN A 56 19.61 -1.31 -2.31
C ASN A 56 18.67 -1.05 -3.49
N SER A 57 17.41 -1.49 -3.40
CA SER A 57 16.40 -1.21 -4.41
C SER A 57 15.83 0.21 -4.31
N LEU A 58 15.87 0.84 -3.14
CA LEU A 58 15.29 2.15 -2.84
C LEU A 58 16.21 3.30 -3.28
N THR A 59 16.42 3.42 -4.59
CA THR A 59 17.10 4.58 -5.19
C THR A 59 16.25 5.84 -5.03
N ARG A 60 16.88 7.02 -5.16
CA ARG A 60 16.17 8.32 -5.11
C ARG A 60 14.98 8.36 -6.08
N GLU A 61 15.22 7.99 -7.34
CA GLU A 61 14.18 7.96 -8.38
C GLU A 61 13.02 7.04 -7.98
N ARG A 62 13.33 5.84 -7.48
CA ARG A 62 12.30 4.90 -7.04
C ARG A 62 11.50 5.45 -5.85
N CYS A 63 12.16 6.09 -4.89
CA CYS A 63 11.50 6.73 -3.76
C CYS A 63 10.59 7.88 -4.23
N ASP A 64 11.05 8.71 -5.16
CA ASP A 64 10.25 9.81 -5.72
C ASP A 64 9.01 9.26 -6.45
N THR A 65 9.15 8.18 -7.22
CA THR A 65 8.01 7.47 -7.83
C THR A 65 7.05 6.92 -6.77
N ILE A 66 7.55 6.22 -5.75
CA ILE A 66 6.71 5.68 -4.67
C ILE A 66 5.92 6.81 -3.99
N LEU A 67 6.54 7.95 -3.71
CA LEU A 67 5.88 9.09 -3.09
C LEU A 67 4.82 9.73 -4.01
N SER A 68 5.10 9.88 -5.31
CA SER A 68 4.13 10.39 -6.28
C SER A 68 2.92 9.47 -6.39
N THR A 69 3.15 8.18 -6.64
CA THR A 69 2.07 7.19 -6.81
C THR A 69 1.28 7.01 -5.51
N THR A 70 1.92 7.10 -4.34
CA THR A 70 1.21 7.10 -3.05
C THR A 70 0.25 8.29 -2.96
N ASN A 71 0.68 9.49 -3.39
CA ASN A 71 -0.19 10.66 -3.38
C ASN A 71 -1.36 10.54 -4.37
N GLU A 72 -1.11 10.01 -5.56
CA GLU A 72 -2.14 9.73 -6.56
C GLU A 72 -3.19 8.75 -6.02
N LEU A 73 -2.75 7.62 -5.47
CA LEU A 73 -3.64 6.62 -4.88
C LEU A 73 -4.42 7.21 -3.70
N ARG A 74 -3.79 8.02 -2.85
CA ARG A 74 -4.45 8.71 -1.74
C ARG A 74 -5.56 9.64 -2.23
N LEU A 75 -5.32 10.41 -3.30
CA LEU A 75 -6.32 11.29 -3.89
C LEU A 75 -7.47 10.48 -4.50
N TRP A 76 -7.14 9.44 -5.25
CA TRP A 76 -8.13 8.53 -5.83
C TRP A 76 -9.04 7.91 -4.76
N ILE A 77 -8.49 7.42 -3.64
CA ILE A 77 -9.28 6.86 -2.53
C ILE A 77 -10.22 7.92 -1.95
N LYS A 78 -9.75 9.17 -1.79
CA LYS A 78 -10.58 10.28 -1.30
C LYS A 78 -11.71 10.66 -2.25
N GLU A 79 -11.58 10.42 -3.55
CA GLU A 79 -12.66 10.65 -4.51
C GLU A 79 -13.70 9.52 -4.50
N LYS A 80 -13.34 8.33 -4.02
CA LYS A 80 -14.24 7.16 -3.94
C LYS A 80 -15.01 7.06 -2.62
N LEU A 81 -14.55 7.74 -1.57
CA LEU A 81 -15.17 7.81 -0.25
C LEU A 81 -15.95 9.12 -0.10
#